data_AF-A0A2W6YR32-F1
#
_entry.id   AF-A0A2W6YR32-F1
#
_cell.length_a   1.000
_cell.length_b   1.000
_cell.length_c   1.000
_cell.angle_alpha   90.00
_cell.angle_beta   90.00
_cell.angle_gamma   90.00
#
_symmetry.space_group_name_H-M   'P 1'
#
loop_
_entity.id
_entity.type
_entity.pdbx_description
1 polymer ?
#
loop_
_entity_poly.entity_id
_entity_poly.type
_entity_poly.pdbx_seq_one_letter_code
_entity_poly.pdbx_strand_id
1 'polypeptide(L)'
;MAGGNLDRFLGGSPLGVLVRLIFISLIVGAGMAFLGLSPRGLFDAAARFVRSIADLGFGAVREVGQWLIAGALVVVPLWLLMRLFASRR
;
A
#
# COMPACT_ATOMS: atom_id res chain seq x y z
N MET A 1 -26.79 28.51 -27.06
CA MET A 1 -25.78 27.61 -27.69
C MET A 1 -24.88 27.05 -26.61
N ALA A 2 -25.23 25.90 -26.01
CA ALA A 2 -24.46 25.27 -24.93
C ALA A 2 -24.75 23.75 -24.81
N GLY A 3 -24.72 23.02 -25.93
CA GLY A 3 -25.04 21.59 -25.96
C GLY A 3 -23.98 20.67 -26.57
N GLY A 4 -22.91 21.20 -27.19
CA GLY A 4 -22.01 20.41 -28.04
C GLY A 4 -20.74 19.84 -27.39
N ASN A 5 -20.59 19.96 -26.06
CA ASN A 5 -19.38 19.54 -25.33
C ASN A 5 -19.57 18.35 -24.39
N LEU A 6 -20.83 17.96 -24.12
CA LEU A 6 -21.12 16.77 -23.33
C LEU A 6 -20.94 15.52 -24.20
N ASP A 7 -21.50 15.45 -25.41
CA ASP A 7 -21.43 14.26 -26.27
C ASP A 7 -20.03 13.81 -26.70
N ARG A 8 -19.02 14.70 -26.66
CA ARG A 8 -17.63 14.36 -27.03
C ARG A 8 -16.73 13.99 -25.86
N PHE A 9 -17.06 14.42 -24.63
CA PHE A 9 -16.48 13.87 -23.40
C PHE A 9 -17.08 12.49 -23.05
N LEU A 10 -18.24 12.20 -23.64
CA LEU A 10 -18.96 10.93 -23.59
C LEU A 10 -18.58 10.01 -24.77
N GLY A 11 -17.30 10.00 -25.15
CA GLY A 11 -16.69 9.19 -26.20
C GLY A 11 -16.77 7.68 -25.92
N GLY A 12 -18.00 7.16 -25.97
CA GLY A 12 -18.40 5.91 -25.34
C GLY A 12 -19.35 6.25 -24.20
N SER A 13 -20.65 6.10 -24.47
CA SER A 13 -21.77 6.32 -23.54
C SER A 13 -21.36 6.20 -22.05
N PRO A 14 -21.44 7.26 -21.23
CA PRO A 14 -21.21 7.20 -19.78
C PRO A 14 -22.20 6.24 -19.13
N LEU A 15 -23.37 6.09 -19.76
CA LEU A 15 -24.35 5.07 -19.45
C LEU A 15 -23.77 3.67 -19.64
N GLY A 16 -22.97 3.43 -20.68
CA GLY A 16 -22.26 2.18 -20.92
C GLY A 16 -21.20 1.88 -19.87
N VAL A 17 -20.46 2.90 -19.41
CA VAL A 17 -19.52 2.74 -18.28
C VAL A 17 -20.28 2.43 -17.00
N LEU A 18 -21.37 3.13 -16.72
CA LEU A 18 -22.20 2.91 -15.53
C LEU A 18 -22.79 1.49 -15.52
N VAL A 19 -23.34 1.04 -16.65
CA VAL A 19 -23.88 -0.33 -16.82
C VAL A 19 -22.77 -1.37 -16.63
N ARG A 20 -21.59 -1.14 -17.21
CA ARG A 20 -20.44 -2.04 -17.03
C ARG A 20 -19.97 -2.08 -15.57
N LEU A 21 -19.97 -0.94 -14.88
CA LEU A 21 -19.60 -0.85 -13.46
C LEU A 21 -20.61 -1.58 -12.57
N ILE A 22 -21.91 -1.41 -12.83
CA ILE A 22 -23.00 -2.13 -12.14
C ILE A 22 -22.85 -3.63 -12.37
N PHE A 23 -22.64 -4.05 -13.62
CA PHE A 23 -22.49 -5.45 -13.98
C PHE A 23 -21.27 -6.10 -13.33
N ILE A 24 -20.11 -5.42 -13.36
CA ILE A 24 -18.90 -5.88 -12.69
C ILE A 24 -19.11 -5.95 -11.18
N SER A 25 -19.74 -4.94 -10.56
CA SER A 25 -20.08 -4.95 -9.13
C SER A 25 -21.00 -6.12 -8.76
N LEU A 26 -21.98 -6.44 -9.61
CA LEU A 26 -22.89 -7.57 -9.41
C LEU A 26 -22.15 -8.92 -9.44
N ILE A 27 -21.25 -9.10 -10.42
CA ILE A 27 -20.42 -10.32 -10.53
C ILE A 27 -19.49 -10.44 -9.32
N VAL A 28 -18.84 -9.35 -8.93
CA VAL A 28 -17.94 -9.33 -7.76
C VAL A 28 -18.71 -9.61 -6.47
N GLY A 29 -19.88 -9.00 -6.29
CA GLY A 29 -20.77 -9.22 -5.15
C GLY A 29 -21.30 -10.66 -5.09
N ALA A 30 -21.70 -11.22 -6.23
CA ALA A 30 -22.09 -12.63 -6.33
C ALA A 30 -20.91 -13.55 -6.00
N GLY A 31 -19.72 -13.28 -6.53
CA GLY A 31 -18.49 -14.01 -6.23
C GLY A 31 -18.14 -13.97 -4.73
N MET A 32 -18.28 -12.82 -4.07
CA MET A 32 -18.13 -12.72 -2.61
C MET A 32 -19.16 -13.58 -1.87
N ALA A 33 -20.42 -13.58 -2.32
CA ALA A 33 -21.47 -14.39 -1.72
C ALA A 33 -21.24 -15.90 -1.90
N PHE A 34 -20.74 -16.35 -3.07
CA PHE A 34 -20.34 -17.73 -3.32
C PHE A 34 -19.20 -18.21 -2.42
N LEU A 35 -18.26 -17.31 -2.09
CA LEU A 35 -17.17 -17.58 -1.16
C LEU A 35 -17.60 -17.50 0.32
N GLY A 36 -18.87 -17.14 0.61
CA GLY A 36 -19.36 -16.90 1.97
C GLY A 36 -18.76 -15.66 2.64
N LEU A 37 -18.09 -14.81 1.87
CA LEU A 37 -17.39 -13.62 2.36
C LEU A 37 -18.38 -12.46 2.45
N SER A 38 -18.78 -12.10 3.67
CA SER A 38 -19.56 -10.89 3.88
C SER A 38 -18.68 -9.64 3.64
N PRO A 39 -19.22 -8.54 3.08
CA PRO A 39 -18.46 -7.31 2.82
C PRO A 39 -17.71 -6.77 4.04
N ARG A 40 -18.29 -6.94 5.23
CA ARG A 40 -17.68 -6.57 6.51
C ARG A 40 -16.57 -7.53 6.93
N GLY A 41 -16.79 -8.83 6.73
CA GLY A 41 -15.80 -9.88 7.05
C GLY A 41 -14.52 -9.77 6.24
N LEU A 42 -14.58 -9.33 4.98
CA LEU A 42 -13.40 -9.11 4.14
C LEU A 42 -12.55 -7.94 4.64
N PHE A 43 -13.21 -6.85 5.05
CA PHE A 43 -12.54 -5.68 5.62
C PHE A 43 -11.91 -6.01 6.98
N ASP A 44 -12.62 -6.75 7.83
CA ASP A 44 -12.11 -7.21 9.12
C ASP A 44 -10.95 -8.21 8.96
N ALA A 45 -11.02 -9.10 7.95
CA ALA A 45 -9.93 -10.02 7.65
C ALA A 45 -8.68 -9.27 7.17
N ALA A 46 -8.82 -8.30 6.26
CA ALA A 46 -7.71 -7.47 5.80
C ALA A 46 -7.14 -6.63 6.95
N ALA A 47 -7.98 -6.01 7.78
CA ALA A 47 -7.55 -5.23 8.94
C ALA A 47 -6.81 -6.08 9.96
N ARG A 48 -7.29 -7.30 10.24
CA ARG A 48 -6.58 -8.27 11.09
C ARG A 48 -5.25 -8.68 10.47
N PHE A 49 -5.21 -8.99 9.18
CA PHE A 49 -3.98 -9.40 8.48
C PHE A 49 -2.90 -8.31 8.53
N VAL A 50 -3.29 -7.06 8.28
CA VAL A 50 -2.38 -5.91 8.38
C VAL A 50 -1.88 -5.71 9.82
N ARG A 51 -2.76 -5.83 10.82
CA ARG A 51 -2.36 -5.73 12.24
C ARG A 51 -1.43 -6.87 12.65
N SER A 52 -1.71 -8.10 12.23
CA SER A 52 -0.83 -9.24 12.49
C SER A 52 0.54 -9.04 11.84
N ILE A 53 0.61 -8.62 10.57
CA ILE A 53 1.88 -8.33 9.91
C ILE A 53 2.61 -7.18 10.61
N ALA A 54 1.90 -6.13 11.03
CA ALA A 54 2.50 -5.04 11.77
C ALA A 54 3.05 -5.51 13.12
N ASP A 55 2.31 -6.28 13.90
CA ASP A 55 2.75 -6.79 15.21
C ASP A 55 3.95 -7.73 15.10
N LEU A 56 3.96 -8.65 14.12
CA LEU A 56 5.12 -9.48 13.81
C LEU A 56 6.30 -8.64 13.30
N GLY A 57 6.00 -7.66 12.43
CA GLY A 57 6.96 -6.73 11.86
C GLY A 57 7.59 -5.82 12.92
N PHE A 58 6.84 -5.33 13.89
CA PHE A 58 7.34 -4.47 14.97
C PHE A 58 8.35 -5.20 15.86
N GLY A 59 8.22 -6.52 16.01
CA GLY A 59 9.23 -7.36 16.65
C GLY A 59 10.53 -7.42 15.83
N ALA A 60 10.41 -7.78 14.56
CA ALA A 60 11.55 -7.89 13.64
C ALA A 60 12.24 -6.53 13.40
N VAL A 61 11.48 -5.44 13.28
CA VAL A 61 12.00 -4.08 13.11
C VAL A 61 12.81 -3.63 14.32
N ARG A 62 12.43 -4.04 15.54
CA ARG A 62 13.20 -3.74 16.75
C ARG A 62 14.52 -4.49 16.78
N GLU A 63 14.53 -5.76 16.37
CA GLU A 63 15.74 -6.57 16.26
C GLU A 63 16.67 -6.00 15.18
N VAL A 64 16.17 -5.75 13.98
CA VAL A 64 16.91 -5.10 12.88
C VAL A 64 17.43 -3.72 13.30
N GLY A 65 16.65 -2.95 14.05
CA GLY A 65 17.05 -1.67 14.64
C GLY A 65 18.24 -1.83 15.61
N GLN A 66 18.27 -2.86 16.44
CA GLN A 66 19.42 -3.15 17.31
C GLN A 66 20.66 -3.51 16.51
N TRP A 67 20.54 -4.34 15.46
CA TRP A 67 21.66 -4.65 14.56
C TRP A 67 22.17 -3.40 13.81
N LEU A 68 21.26 -2.53 13.36
CA LEU A 68 21.59 -1.24 12.75
C LEU A 68 22.35 -0.32 13.71
N ILE A 69 21.89 -0.19 14.95
CA ILE A 69 22.55 0.62 15.98
C ILE A 69 23.92 0.04 16.32
N ALA A 70 24.04 -1.29 16.45
CA ALA A 70 25.31 -1.95 16.73
C ALA A 70 26.32 -1.72 15.58
N GLY A 71 25.88 -1.83 14.33
CA GLY A 71 26.70 -1.50 13.16
C GLY A 71 27.08 -0.02 13.12
N ALA A 72 26.12 0.87 13.37
CA ALA A 72 26.36 2.31 13.43
C ALA A 72 27.38 2.68 14.51
N LEU A 73 27.36 2.02 15.67
CA LEU A 73 28.33 2.23 16.75
C LEU A 73 29.76 1.97 16.29
N VAL A 74 29.98 1.07 15.33
CA VAL A 74 31.30 0.75 14.77
C VAL A 74 31.62 1.65 13.57
N VAL A 75 30.68 1.81 12.64
CA VAL A 75 30.92 2.51 11.37
C VAL A 75 31.07 4.01 11.58
N VAL A 76 30.29 4.63 12.47
CA VAL A 76 30.33 6.08 12.74
C VAL A 76 31.71 6.54 13.21
N PRO A 77 32.34 5.95 14.25
CA PRO A 77 33.67 6.37 14.67
C PRO A 77 34.74 6.04 13.62
N LEU A 78 34.64 4.90 12.94
CA LEU A 78 35.58 4.54 11.86
C LEU A 78 35.54 5.57 10.73
N TRP A 79 34.33 5.97 10.31
CA TRP A 79 34.10 7.01 9.31
C TRP A 79 34.64 8.36 9.79
N LEU A 80 34.41 8.74 11.04
CA LEU A 80 34.89 9.99 11.62
C LEU A 80 36.42 10.06 11.63
N LEU A 81 37.09 8.98 12.02
CA LEU A 81 38.55 8.84 11.97
C LEU A 81 39.06 9.00 10.54
N MET A 82 38.51 8.22 9.59
CA MET A 82 38.89 8.30 8.18
C MET A 82 38.68 9.70 7.61
N ARG A 83 37.55 10.35 7.96
CA ARG A 83 37.21 11.72 7.56
C ARG A 83 38.21 12.74 8.10
N LEU A 84 38.61 12.61 9.36
CA LEU A 84 39.56 13.52 10.00
C LEU A 84 40.96 13.39 9.39
N PHE A 85 41.40 12.17 9.09
CA PHE A 85 42.67 11.95 8.40
C PHE A 85 42.65 12.41 6.94
N ALA A 86 41.54 12.22 6.23
CA ALA A 86 41.37 12.69 4.86
C ALA A 86 41.35 14.22 4.77
N SER A 87 40.82 14.91 5.78
CA SER A 87 40.77 16.38 5.83
C SER A 87 42.11 17.03 6.20
N ARG A 88 43.16 16.25 6.51
CA ARG A 88 44.48 16.75 6.92
C ARG A 88 45.54 16.72 5.80
N ARG A 89 45.15 16.39 4.57
CA ARG A 89 45.95 16.61 3.35
C ARG A 89 45.41 17.82 2.60
#